data_AF-A0AAD7Z3S2-F1
#
_entry.id   AF-A0AAD7Z3S2-F1
#
_cell.length_a   1.000
_cell.length_b   1.000
_cell.length_c   1.000
_cell.angle_alpha   90.00
_cell.angle_beta   90.00
_cell.angle_gamma   90.00
#
_symmetry.space_group_name_H-M   'P 1'
#
loop_
_entity.id
_entity.type
_entity.pdbx_description
1 polymer ?
#
loop_
_entity_poly.entity_id
_entity_poly.type
_entity_poly.pdbx_seq_one_letter_code
_entity_poly.pdbx_strand_id
1 'polypeptide(L)'
;MTQIESEAWLSFVLVVKNFLGNHKAPEYQELVAKMLQNFNRLGVNMSIKLHFLHSHLDRFPQNLGDYSEEQGERFHQDIRIMEERYQGRWDSHMMADYCWTLKRDSK
;
A
#
# COMPACT_ATOMS: atom_id res chain seq x y z
N MET A 1 -22.53 -9.41 -3.59
CA MET A 1 -21.70 -8.27 -3.18
C MET A 1 -22.62 -7.26 -2.54
N THR A 2 -22.42 -6.91 -1.27
CA THR A 2 -23.19 -5.86 -0.60
C THR A 2 -22.86 -4.49 -1.18
N GLN A 3 -23.66 -3.47 -0.89
CA GLN A 3 -23.35 -2.10 -1.29
C GLN A 3 -21.99 -1.63 -0.74
N ILE A 4 -21.69 -1.95 0.52
CA ILE A 4 -20.42 -1.56 1.17
C ILE A 4 -19.23 -2.27 0.51
N GLU A 5 -19.36 -3.57 0.21
CA GLU A 5 -18.34 -4.31 -0.53
C GLU A 5 -18.12 -3.74 -1.93
N SER A 6 -19.20 -3.37 -2.61
CA SER A 6 -19.13 -2.77 -3.95
C SER A 6 -18.46 -1.40 -3.94
N GLU A 7 -18.80 -0.53 -2.98
CA GLU A 7 -18.19 0.79 -2.80
C GLU A 7 -16.69 0.68 -2.49
N ALA A 8 -16.31 -0.25 -1.61
CA ALA A 8 -14.92 -0.57 -1.31
C ALA A 8 -14.16 -1.04 -2.58
N TRP A 9 -14.70 -2.02 -3.30
CA TRP A 9 -14.10 -2.54 -4.53
C TRP A 9 -13.94 -1.46 -5.61
N LEU A 10 -14.98 -0.66 -5.86
CA LEU A 10 -14.94 0.41 -6.86
C LEU A 10 -13.90 1.48 -6.50
N SER A 11 -13.81 1.85 -5.21
CA SER A 11 -12.79 2.81 -4.77
C SER A 11 -11.36 2.26 -4.95
N PHE A 12 -11.14 0.97 -4.70
CA PHE A 12 -9.86 0.31 -4.97
C PHE A 12 -9.51 0.34 -6.46
N VAL A 13 -10.44 -0.04 -7.33
CA VAL A 13 -10.23 -0.01 -8.78
C VAL A 13 -9.91 1.41 -9.28
N LEU A 14 -10.54 2.43 -8.72
CA LEU A 14 -10.24 3.83 -9.04
C LEU A 14 -8.83 4.24 -8.65
N VAL A 15 -8.35 3.84 -7.47
CA VAL A 15 -6.97 4.07 -7.02
C VAL A 15 -5.98 3.35 -7.93
N VAL A 16 -6.25 2.09 -8.29
CA VAL A 16 -5.37 1.34 -9.19
C VAL A 16 -5.25 2.04 -10.54
N LYS A 17 -6.39 2.46 -11.12
CA LYS A 17 -6.40 3.08 -12.46
C LYS A 17 -5.79 4.47 -12.50
N ASN A 18 -5.94 5.27 -11.45
CA ASN A 18 -5.60 6.70 -11.46
C ASN A 18 -4.42 7.08 -10.57
N PHE A 19 -3.81 6.10 -9.90
CA PHE A 19 -2.63 6.34 -9.09
C PHE A 19 -1.57 5.26 -9.26
N LEU A 20 -1.95 3.98 -9.08
CA LEU A 20 -0.98 2.88 -9.08
C LEU A 20 -0.65 2.32 -10.47
N GLY A 21 -1.27 2.86 -11.52
CA GLY A 21 -1.05 2.45 -12.91
C GLY A 21 -0.04 3.35 -13.64
N ASN A 22 -0.34 3.62 -14.91
CA ASN A 22 0.59 4.34 -15.79
C ASN A 22 0.62 5.86 -15.57
N HIS A 23 -0.33 6.39 -14.79
CA HIS A 23 -0.41 7.81 -14.48
C HIS A 23 -0.85 8.05 -13.05
N LYS A 24 -0.30 9.11 -12.46
CA LYS A 24 -0.69 9.66 -11.16
C LYS A 24 -1.59 10.88 -11.38
N ALA A 25 -2.90 10.68 -11.20
CA ALA A 25 -3.90 11.74 -11.35
C ALA A 25 -3.71 12.83 -10.28
N PRO A 26 -4.02 14.11 -10.57
CA PRO A 26 -3.90 15.20 -9.59
C PRO A 26 -4.68 14.94 -8.28
N GLU A 27 -5.83 14.28 -8.37
CA GLU A 27 -6.73 13.97 -7.26
C GLU A 27 -6.39 12.65 -6.52
N TYR A 28 -5.23 12.04 -6.78
CA TYR A 28 -4.86 10.73 -6.22
C TYR A 28 -4.99 10.65 -4.68
N GLN A 29 -4.68 11.74 -3.96
CA GLN A 29 -4.79 11.79 -2.50
C GLN A 29 -6.25 11.61 -2.03
N GLU A 30 -7.20 12.27 -2.72
CA GLU A 30 -8.62 12.16 -2.42
C GLU A 30 -9.14 10.75 -2.73
N LEU A 31 -8.68 10.16 -3.84
CA LEU A 31 -9.02 8.79 -4.21
C LEU A 31 -8.57 7.78 -3.15
N VAL A 32 -7.33 7.91 -2.66
CA VAL A 32 -6.82 7.03 -1.58
C VAL A 32 -7.58 7.27 -0.28
N ALA A 33 -7.83 8.53 0.11
CA ALA A 33 -8.60 8.84 1.31
C ALA A 33 -10.00 8.22 1.27
N LYS A 34 -10.70 8.32 0.13
CA LYS A 34 -12.01 7.70 -0.08
C LYS A 34 -11.96 6.17 -0.01
N MET A 35 -10.94 5.55 -0.59
CA MET A 35 -10.75 4.10 -0.49
C MET A 35 -10.56 3.65 0.96
N LEU A 36 -9.75 4.36 1.75
CA LEU A 36 -9.53 4.06 3.17
C LEU A 36 -10.80 4.20 3.99
N GLN A 37 -11.62 5.23 3.74
CA GLN A 37 -12.93 5.39 4.38
C GLN A 37 -13.87 4.22 4.06
N ASN A 38 -13.91 3.79 2.80
CA ASN A 38 -14.75 2.65 2.40
C ASN A 38 -14.27 1.33 3.02
N PHE A 39 -12.95 1.11 3.12
CA PHE A 39 -12.38 -0.07 3.79
C PHE A 39 -12.66 -0.06 5.29
N ASN A 40 -12.59 1.10 5.93
CA ASN A 40 -12.98 1.26 7.33
C ASN A 40 -14.47 0.93 7.53
N ARG A 41 -15.36 1.42 6.65
CA ARG A 41 -16.79 1.09 6.67
C ARG A 41 -17.07 -0.40 6.44
N LEU A 42 -16.24 -1.07 5.66
CA LEU A 42 -16.30 -2.51 5.46
C LEU A 42 -15.80 -3.31 6.69
N GLY A 43 -15.17 -2.64 7.67
CA GLY A 43 -14.65 -3.25 8.89
C GLY A 43 -13.27 -3.90 8.73
N VAL A 44 -12.51 -3.52 7.70
CA VAL A 44 -11.21 -4.11 7.41
C VAL A 44 -10.11 -3.39 8.19
N ASN A 45 -9.21 -4.16 8.81
CA ASN A 45 -7.99 -3.60 9.40
C ASN A 45 -7.04 -3.10 8.30
N MET A 46 -6.29 -2.03 8.60
CA MET A 46 -5.30 -1.51 7.66
C MET A 46 -4.13 -2.49 7.52
N SER A 47 -3.92 -3.00 6.31
CA SER A 47 -2.74 -3.81 6.01
C SER A 47 -1.48 -2.94 5.97
N ILE A 48 -0.32 -3.58 6.11
CA ILE A 48 0.98 -2.92 5.96
C ILE A 48 1.14 -2.22 4.59
N LYS A 49 0.65 -2.84 3.52
CA LYS A 49 0.65 -2.26 2.17
C LYS A 49 -0.19 -0.97 2.12
N LEU A 50 -1.37 -0.97 2.73
CA LEU A 50 -2.23 0.22 2.80
C LEU A 50 -1.62 1.31 3.68
N HIS A 51 -1.01 0.94 4.81
CA HIS A 51 -0.32 1.89 5.67
C HIS A 51 0.86 2.57 4.94
N PHE A 52 1.68 1.78 4.25
CA PHE A 52 2.81 2.28 3.46
C PHE A 52 2.33 3.18 2.33
N LEU A 53 1.30 2.75 1.59
CA LEU A 53 0.66 3.55 0.54
C LEU A 53 0.22 4.91 1.06
N HIS A 54 -0.56 4.94 2.15
CA HIS A 54 -1.09 6.16 2.76
C HIS A 54 0.01 7.08 3.31
N SER A 55 1.04 6.51 3.95
CA SER A 55 2.10 7.28 4.61
C SER A 55 3.11 7.90 3.64
N HIS A 56 3.18 7.40 2.41
CA HIS A 56 4.22 7.76 1.44
C HIS A 56 3.67 8.12 0.05
N LEU A 57 2.41 8.56 0.00
CA LEU A 57 1.71 8.95 -1.24
C LEU A 57 2.52 9.91 -2.14
N ASP A 58 3.20 10.86 -1.53
CA ASP A 58 4.03 11.88 -2.17
C ASP A 58 5.29 11.29 -2.83
N ARG A 59 5.82 10.18 -2.28
CA ARG A 59 7.05 9.53 -2.75
C ARG A 59 6.85 8.67 -4.00
N PHE A 60 5.61 8.32 -4.33
CA PHE A 60 5.33 7.53 -5.52
C PHE A 60 5.57 8.36 -6.80
N PRO A 61 6.21 7.77 -7.82
CA PRO A 61 6.52 8.42 -9.09
C PRO A 61 5.25 8.67 -9.92
N GLN A 62 5.40 9.42 -11.02
CA GLN A 62 4.28 9.79 -11.88
C GLN A 62 3.70 8.62 -12.70
N ASN A 63 4.54 7.64 -13.02
CA ASN A 63 4.16 6.41 -13.73
C ASN A 63 4.70 5.21 -12.93
N LEU A 64 3.80 4.39 -12.39
CA LEU A 64 4.13 3.17 -11.66
C LEU A 64 4.11 1.93 -12.55
N GLY A 65 3.43 1.96 -13.68
CA GLY A 65 3.41 0.86 -14.64
C GLY A 65 4.76 0.59 -15.32
N ASP A 66 5.67 1.57 -15.29
CA ASP A 66 7.05 1.39 -15.75
C ASP A 66 7.91 0.61 -14.74
N TYR A 67 7.42 0.38 -13.51
CA TYR A 67 8.16 -0.37 -12.50
C TYR A 67 7.97 -1.87 -12.71
N SER A 68 9.08 -2.61 -12.65
CA SER A 68 9.08 -4.07 -12.73
C SER A 68 8.34 -4.69 -11.55
N GLU A 69 7.58 -5.76 -11.83
CA GLU A 69 6.99 -6.66 -10.83
C GLU A 69 8.02 -7.18 -9.81
N GLU A 70 9.32 -7.16 -10.16
CA GLU A 70 10.44 -7.49 -9.27
C GLU A 70 10.36 -6.74 -7.92
N GLN A 71 9.94 -5.47 -7.92
CA GLN A 71 9.81 -4.70 -6.68
C GLN A 71 8.65 -5.21 -5.80
N GLY A 72 7.55 -5.64 -6.44
CA GLY A 72 6.42 -6.28 -5.76
C GLY A 72 6.82 -7.62 -5.16
N GLU A 73 7.53 -8.46 -5.92
CA GLU A 73 8.03 -9.75 -5.46
C GLU A 73 9.06 -9.61 -4.33
N ARG A 74 9.97 -8.63 -4.43
CA ARG A 74 10.92 -8.32 -3.34
C ARG A 74 10.20 -7.92 -2.07
N PHE A 75 9.17 -7.07 -2.17
CA PHE A 75 8.33 -6.71 -1.01
C PHE A 75 7.75 -7.96 -0.35
N HIS A 76 7.20 -8.90 -1.12
CA HIS A 76 6.65 -10.15 -0.59
C HIS A 76 7.71 -10.98 0.16
N GLN A 77 8.93 -11.06 -0.37
CA GLN A 77 10.03 -11.78 0.27
C GLN A 77 10.49 -11.09 1.56
N ASP A 78 10.65 -9.77 1.55
CA ASP A 78 11.08 -9.00 2.71
C ASP A 78 10.05 -9.08 3.84
N ILE A 79 8.75 -8.97 3.52
CA ILE A 79 7.68 -9.09 4.50
C ILE A 79 7.66 -10.49 5.11
N ARG A 80 7.85 -11.56 4.34
CA ARG A 80 7.97 -12.92 4.87
C ARG A 80 9.10 -13.02 5.91
N ILE A 81 10.27 -12.46 5.61
CA ILE A 81 11.41 -12.44 6.53
C ILE A 81 11.08 -11.64 7.80
N MET A 82 10.40 -10.50 7.65
CA MET A 82 9.99 -9.67 8.78
C MET A 82 8.95 -10.40 9.66
N GLU A 83 7.96 -11.06 9.05
CA GLU A 83 6.97 -11.87 9.77
C GLU A 83 7.63 -12.98 10.58
N GLU A 84 8.59 -13.71 10.00
CA GLU A 84 9.37 -14.74 10.68
C GLU A 84 10.16 -14.16 11.86
N ARG A 85 10.88 -13.05 11.63
CA ARG A 85 11.70 -12.37 12.67
C ARG A 85 10.86 -11.90 13.85
N TYR A 86 9.65 -11.40 13.59
CA TYR A 86 8.75 -10.84 14.61
C TYR A 86 7.70 -11.84 15.08
N GLN A 87 7.78 -13.12 14.67
CA GLN A 87 6.85 -14.19 15.06
C GLN A 87 5.38 -13.84 14.74
N GLY A 88 5.15 -13.22 13.58
CA GLY A 88 3.83 -12.76 13.15
C GLY A 88 3.29 -11.56 13.94
N ARG A 89 4.09 -10.91 14.79
CA ARG A 89 3.71 -9.62 15.41
C ARG A 89 3.80 -8.51 14.38
N TRP A 90 2.74 -7.71 14.32
CA TRP A 90 2.62 -6.57 13.43
C TRP A 90 2.57 -5.28 14.25
N ASP A 91 3.73 -4.82 14.71
CA ASP A 91 3.84 -3.62 15.56
C ASP A 91 4.66 -2.51 14.89
N SER A 92 4.68 -1.33 15.53
CA SER A 92 5.44 -0.17 15.04
C SER A 92 6.95 -0.43 14.98
N HIS A 93 7.48 -1.37 15.78
CA HIS A 93 8.91 -1.70 15.78
C HIS A 93 9.28 -2.51 14.53
N MET A 94 8.45 -3.48 14.15
CA MET A 94 8.60 -4.21 12.88
C MET A 94 8.58 -3.24 11.69
N MET A 95 7.63 -2.30 11.68
CA MET A 95 7.54 -1.28 10.63
C MET A 95 8.79 -0.40 10.57
N ALA A 96 9.28 0.07 11.72
CA ALA A 96 10.47 0.90 11.79
C ALA A 96 11.72 0.16 11.30
N ASP A 97 11.89 -1.11 11.66
CA ASP A 97 13.01 -1.96 11.22
C ASP A 97 12.94 -2.26 9.72
N TYR A 98 11.74 -2.49 9.17
CA TYR A 98 11.57 -2.66 7.74
C TYR A 98 11.95 -1.39 6.95
N CYS A 99 11.42 -0.23 7.35
CA CYS A 99 11.78 1.06 6.77
C CYS A 99 13.29 1.33 6.88
N TRP A 100 13.91 0.95 8.00
CA TRP A 100 15.36 1.07 8.20
C TRP A 100 16.16 0.18 7.24
N THR A 101 15.72 -1.06 7.05
CA THR A 101 16.34 -2.00 6.10
C THR A 101 16.29 -1.46 4.67
N LEU A 102 15.13 -0.96 4.23
CA LEU A 102 14.98 -0.33 2.92
C LEU A 102 15.92 0.87 2.75
N LYS A 103 16.03 1.73 3.77
CA LYS A 103 16.90 2.92 3.74
C LYS A 103 18.38 2.56 3.65
N ARG A 104 18.81 1.49 4.32
CA ARG A 104 20.21 1.03 4.28
C ARG A 104 20.57 0.47 2.90
N ASP A 105 19.63 -0.23 2.27
CA ASP A 105 19.86 -0.91 1.00
C ASP A 105 19.69 0.04 -0.21
N SER A 106 19.05 1.20 0.01
CA SER A 106 18.99 2.30 -0.96
C SER A 106 20.28 3.12 -0.91
N LYS A 107 21.26 2.77 -1.76
CA LYS A 107 22.47 3.59 -2.01
C LYS A 107 22.30 4.49 -3.22
#